data_AF-A0A026W8Y3-F1
#
_entry.id   AF-A0A026W8Y3-F1
#
_cell.length_a   1.000
_cell.length_b   1.000
_cell.length_c   1.000
_cell.angle_alpha   90.00
_cell.angle_beta   90.00
_cell.angle_gamma   90.00
#
_symmetry.space_group_name_H-M   'P 1'
#
loop_
_entity.id
_entity.type
_entity.pdbx_description
1 polymer ?
#
loop_
_entity_poly.entity_id
_entity_poly.type
_entity_poly.pdbx_seq_one_letter_code
_entity_poly.pdbx_strand_id
1 'polypeptide(L)' 'MKENSWNEIGKIIMCPPIECQNRWIRLRERLLKERREIEAECRSGSGVSYRKGFVLYKNMKFLNSHVLRRRYILFKKLQ' A
#
# COMPACT_ATOMS: atom_id res chain seq x y z
N MET A 1 13.98 -14.94 11.26
CA MET A 1 13.66 -13.65 11.91
C MET A 1 12.27 -13.08 11.61
N LYS A 2 11.66 -13.24 10.41
CA LYS A 2 10.36 -12.60 10.08
C LYS A 2 9.11 -13.26 10.68
N GLU A 3 9.12 -14.58 10.93
CA GLU A 3 7.93 -15.27 11.50
C GLU A 3 7.59 -14.80 12.91
N ASN A 4 8.59 -14.42 13.71
CA ASN A 4 8.35 -14.06 15.11
C ASN A 4 7.54 -12.76 15.25
N SER A 5 7.79 -11.76 14.41
CA SER A 5 7.08 -10.48 14.49
C SER A 5 5.58 -10.59 14.18
N TRP A 6 5.18 -11.48 13.26
CA TRP A 6 3.77 -11.68 12.95
C TRP A 6 3.01 -12.39 14.08
N ASN A 7 3.70 -13.26 14.82
CA ASN A 7 3.15 -13.87 16.04
C ASN A 7 2.89 -12.81 17.12
N GLU A 8 3.86 -11.94 17.39
CA GLU A 8 3.70 -10.87 18.39
C GLU A 8 2.60 -9.86 18.01
N ILE A 9 2.56 -9.44 16.74
CA ILE A 9 1.48 -8.58 16.24
C ILE A 9 0.14 -9.29 16.41
N GLY A 10 0.06 -10.57 16.04
CA GLY A 10 -1.15 -11.37 16.17
C GLY A 10 -1.68 -11.48 17.60
N LYS A 11 -0.79 -11.59 18.59
CA LYS A 11 -1.16 -11.54 20.01
C LYS A 11 -1.78 -10.19 20.39
N ILE A 12 -1.21 -9.08 19.92
CA ILE A 12 -1.71 -7.72 20.23
C ILE A 12 -3.08 -7.47 19.59
N ILE A 13 -3.26 -7.86 18.33
CA ILE A 13 -4.50 -7.60 17.58
C ILE A 13 -5.49 -8.77 17.63
N MET A 14 -5.21 -9.77 18.47
CA MET A 14 -6.03 -10.98 18.71
C MET A 14 -6.41 -11.70 17.40
N CYS A 15 -5.43 -11.90 16.50
CA CYS A 15 -5.62 -12.47 15.17
C CYS A 15 -4.52 -13.49 14.82
N PRO A 16 -4.84 -14.57 14.07
CA PRO A 16 -3.81 -15.48 13.59
C PRO A 16 -2.76 -14.75 12.74
N PRO A 17 -1.46 -15.11 12.83
CA PRO A 17 -0.39 -14.43 12.08
C PRO A 17 -0.67 -14.31 10.59
N ILE A 18 -1.27 -15.35 10.00
CA ILE A 18 -1.65 -15.37 8.58
C ILE A 18 -2.72 -14.33 8.23
N GLU A 19 -3.69 -14.10 9.10
CA GLU A 19 -4.68 -13.04 8.91
C GLU A 19 -4.01 -11.68 9.00
N CYS A 20 -3.12 -11.49 9.97
CA CYS A 20 -2.45 -10.23 10.20
C CYS A 20 -1.57 -9.87 8.98
N GLN A 21 -0.90 -10.87 8.38
CA GLN A 21 -0.18 -10.74 7.10
C GLN A 21 -1.12 -10.37 5.94
N ASN A 22 -2.25 -11.07 5.79
CA ASN A 22 -3.21 -10.80 4.72
C ASN A 22 -3.82 -9.40 4.83
N ARG A 23 -4.15 -8.95 6.04
CA ARG A 23 -4.60 -7.58 6.30
C ARG A 23 -3.52 -6.57 5.91
N TRP A 24 -2.26 -6.84 6.27
CA TRP A 24 -1.14 -5.97 5.90
C TRP A 24 -0.92 -5.86 4.40
N ILE A 25 -1.02 -6.98 3.66
CA ILE A 25 -0.93 -6.99 2.19
C ILE A 25 -1.99 -6.07 1.59
N ARG A 26 -3.27 -6.23 1.98
CA ARG A 26 -4.37 -5.40 1.49
C ARG A 26 -4.17 -3.91 1.81
N LEU A 27 -3.69 -3.60 3.02
CA LEU A 27 -3.37 -2.23 3.42
C LEU A 27 -2.28 -1.62 2.52
N ARG A 28 -1.21 -2.37 2.23
CA ARG A 28 -0.14 -1.92 1.33
C ARG A 28 -0.61 -1.75 -0.11
N GLU A 29 -1.44 -2.65 -0.61
CA GLU A 29 -2.02 -2.54 -1.95
C GLU A 29 -2.92 -1.30 -2.05
N ARG A 30 -3.76 -1.06 -1.04
CA ARG A 30 -4.61 0.13 -0.99
C ARG A 30 -3.79 1.41 -0.91
N LEU A 31 -2.74 1.46 -0.09
CA LEU A 31 -1.81 2.59 -0.03
C LEU A 31 -1.19 2.89 -1.40
N LEU A 32 -0.73 1.86 -2.11
CA LEU A 32 -0.15 2.01 -3.45
C LEU A 32 -1.17 2.49 -4.49
N LYS A 33 -2.41 2.02 -4.39
CA LYS A 33 -3.52 2.51 -5.24
C LYS A 33 -3.80 3.98 -4.96
N GLU A 34 -3.98 4.35 -3.70
CA GLU A 34 -4.25 5.72 -3.26
C GLU A 34 -3.16 6.70 -3.73
N ARG A 35 -1.88 6.30 -3.62
CA ARG A 35 -0.76 7.11 -4.11
C ARG A 35 -0.84 7.38 -5.61
N ARG A 36 -1.24 6.39 -6.41
CA ARG A 36 -1.45 6.57 -7.87
C ARG A 36 -2.61 7.50 -8.18
N GLU A 37 -3.69 7.41 -7.42
CA GLU A 37 -4.87 8.26 -7.60
C GLU A 37 -4.53 9.72 -7.27
N ILE A 38 -3.83 9.98 -6.15
CA ILE A 38 -3.33 11.32 -5.80
C ILE A 38 -2.38 11.85 -6.89
N GLU A 39 -1.42 11.05 -7.35
CA GLU A 39 -0.51 11.46 -8.43
C GLU A 39 -1.25 11.81 -9.73
N ALA A 40 -2.32 11.08 -10.06
CA ALA A 40 -3.13 11.34 -11.25
C ALA A 40 -3.94 12.64 -11.12
N GLU A 41 -4.57 12.86 -9.96
CA GLU A 41 -5.31 14.08 -9.65
C GLU A 41 -4.41 15.32 -9.71
N CYS A 42 -3.18 15.23 -9.17
CA CYS A 42 -2.21 16.32 -9.24
C CYS A 42 -1.81 16.67 -10.68
N ARG A 43 -1.85 15.72 -11.63
CA ARG A 43 -1.50 15.96 -13.03
C ARG A 43 -2.60 16.66 -13.82
N SER A 44 -3.85 16.51 -13.40
CA SER A 44 -5.02 17.09 -14.09
C SER A 44 -5.14 18.61 -13.92
N GLY A 45 -4.31 19.23 -13.08
CA GLY A 45 -4.21 20.69 -12.93
C GLY A 45 -5.37 21.36 -12.20
N SER A 46 -6.54 20.73 -12.13
CA SER A 46 -7.71 21.28 -11.44
C SER A 46 -7.63 21.19 -9.92
N GLY A 47 -6.80 20.28 -9.36
CA GLY A 47 -6.65 20.07 -7.91
C GLY A 47 -7.90 19.56 -7.18
N VAL A 48 -9.04 19.46 -7.88
CA VAL A 48 -10.32 19.02 -7.31
C VAL A 48 -10.41 17.50 -7.37
N SER A 49 -10.52 16.88 -6.20
CA SER A 49 -10.79 15.45 -6.05
C SER A 49 -12.17 15.24 -5.46
N TYR A 50 -13.05 14.57 -6.20
CA TYR A 50 -14.41 14.24 -5.73
C TYR A 50 -14.47 12.87 -5.04
N ARG A 51 -13.37 12.12 -5.01
CA ARG A 51 -13.36 10.77 -4.42
C ARG A 51 -13.09 10.84 -2.91
N LYS A 52 -13.68 9.90 -2.18
CA LYS A 52 -13.33 9.69 -0.78
C LYS A 52 -11.95 9.03 -0.69
N GLY A 53 -10.97 9.77 -0.18
CA GLY A 53 -9.63 9.27 0.03
C GLY A 53 -9.59 8.09 1.02
N PHE A 54 -8.51 7.34 0.97
CA PHE A 54 -8.26 6.26 1.92
C PHE A 54 -7.93 6.82 3.31
N VAL A 55 -8.81 6.57 4.28
CA VAL A 55 -8.73 7.16 5.62
C VAL A 55 -7.40 6.91 6.34
N LEU A 56 -6.76 5.75 6.09
CA LEU A 56 -5.48 5.41 6.71
C LEU A 56 -4.26 5.91 5.92
N TYR A 57 -4.44 6.63 4.80
CA TYR A 57 -3.34 7.06 3.95
C TYR A 57 -2.31 7.89 4.72
N LYS A 58 -2.76 8.86 5.54
CA LYS A 58 -1.89 9.70 6.36
C LYS A 58 -1.11 8.87 7.39
N ASN A 59 -1.80 7.96 8.08
CA ASN A 59 -1.19 7.07 9.07
C ASN A 59 -0.19 6.09 8.45
N MET A 60 -0.37 5.73 7.18
CA MET A 60 0.51 4.81 6.45
C MET A 60 1.58 5.52 5.62
N LYS A 61 1.65 6.86 5.64
CA LYS A 61 2.59 7.65 4.82
C LYS A 61 4.05 7.31 5.11
N PHE A 62 4.38 6.87 6.32
CA PHE A 62 5.73 6.43 6.70
C PHE A 62 6.24 5.25 5.85
N LEU A 63 5.35 4.48 5.24
CA LEU A 63 5.71 3.35 4.38
C LEU A 63 6.15 3.78 2.98
N ASN A 64 5.98 5.05 2.58
CA ASN A 64 6.28 5.47 1.21
C ASN A 64 7.75 5.28 0.83
N SER A 65 8.67 5.45 1.78
CA SER A 65 10.12 5.19 1.59
C SER A 65 10.45 3.70 1.47
N HIS A 66 9.61 2.82 2.01
CA HIS A 66 9.87 1.38 2.10
C HIS A 66 9.05 0.55 1.10
N VAL A 67 7.93 1.09 0.60
CA VAL A 67 7.02 0.42 -0.34
C VAL A 67 7.22 1.01 -1.73
N LEU A 68 8.17 0.41 -2.43
CA LEU A 68 8.48 0.72 -3.82
C LEU A 68 7.34 0.30 -4.75
N ARG A 69 7.14 1.10 -5.80
CA ARG A 69 6.26 0.74 -6.90
C ARG A 69 6.89 -0.45 -7.63
N ARG A 70 6.17 -1.56 -7.77
CA ARG A 70 6.60 -2.62 -8.71
C ARG A 70 6.61 -2.02 -10.11
N ARG A 71 7.80 -1.82 -10.69
CA ARG A 71 7.93 -1.60 -12.13
C ARG A 71 7.71 -2.97 -12.76
N TYR A 72 6.61 -3.14 -13.49
CA TYR A 72 6.53 -4.25 -14.43
C TYR A 72 7.61 -3.96 -15.46
N ILE A 73 8.70 -4.76 -15.45
CA ILE A 73 9.64 -4.77 -16.56
C ILE A 73 8.81 -5.27 -17.74
N LEU A 74 8.40 -4.36 -18.62
CA LEU A 74 7.95 -4.73 -19.95
C LEU A 74 9.16 -5.43 -20.58
N PHE A 75 9.15 -6.76 -20.56
CA PHE A 75 9.92 -7.54 -21.53
C PHE A 75 9.34 -7.19 -22.89
N LYS A 76 9.77 -6.07 -23.47
CA LYS A 76 9.67 -5.86 -24.91
C LYS A 76 10.57 -6.92 -25.53
N LYS A 77 9.98 -8.05 -25.93
CA LYS A 77 10.62 -8.93 -26.90
C LYS A 77 10.92 -8.06 -28.12
N LEU A 78 12.21 -7.84 -28.38
CA LEU A 78 12.70 -7.37 -29.67
C LEU A 78 12.25 -8.41 -30.70
N GLN A 79 11.41 -7.95 -31.64
CA GLN A 79 11.24 -8.59 -32.95
C GLN A 79 12.27 -7.99 -33.90
#